data_AF-A0A958YWF0-F1
#
_entry.id   AF-A0A958YWF0-F1
#
_cell.length_a   1.000
_cell.length_b   1.000
_cell.length_c   1.000
_cell.angle_alpha   90.00
_cell.angle_beta   90.00
_cell.angle_gamma   90.00
#
_symmetry.space_group_name_H-M   'P 1'
#
loop_
_entity.id
_entity.type
_entity.pdbx_description
1 polymer ?
#
loop_
_entity_poly.entity_id
_entity_poly.type
_entity_poly.pdbx_seq_one_letter_code
_entity_poly.pdbx_strand_id
1 'polypeptide(L)'
;MKLKYLLSILVVLTAQIATACPVCEKQQPKITQGLTHGAGPQSNWDWIIIAIIMLITVLTLIYSIKYLLKPGEKNENHIKQSILSN
;
A
#
# COMPACT_ATOMS: atom_id res chain seq x y z
N MET A 1 -26.59 7.31 5.68
CA MET A 1 -25.34 7.37 4.87
C MET A 1 -25.62 6.73 3.53
N LYS A 2 -25.19 7.32 2.39
CA LYS A 2 -25.43 6.69 1.07
C LYS A 2 -24.81 5.28 1.06
N LEU A 3 -25.46 4.31 0.39
CA LEU A 3 -25.05 2.90 0.33
C LEU A 3 -23.56 2.72 -0.02
N LYS A 4 -23.00 3.59 -0.87
CA LYS A 4 -21.58 3.61 -1.26
C LYS A 4 -20.62 3.87 -0.09
N TYR A 5 -20.99 4.75 0.84
CA TYR A 5 -20.19 5.02 2.04
C TYR A 5 -20.28 3.87 3.05
N LEU A 6 -21.46 3.25 3.18
CA LEU A 6 -21.64 2.06 4.01
C LEU A 6 -20.80 0.88 3.48
N LEU A 7 -20.77 0.66 2.16
CA LEU A 7 -19.92 -0.34 1.52
C LEU A 7 -18.42 -0.04 1.70
N SER A 8 -17.99 1.21 1.53
CA SER A 8 -16.59 1.59 1.78
C SER A 8 -16.18 1.36 3.24
N ILE A 9 -17.04 1.71 4.19
CA ILE A 9 -16.80 1.50 5.63
C ILE A 9 -16.73 0.00 5.94
N LEU A 10 -17.63 -0.79 5.37
CA LEU A 10 -17.64 -2.25 5.54
C LEU A 10 -16.34 -2.88 5.03
N VAL A 11 -15.84 -2.48 3.86
CA VAL A 11 -14.57 -3.00 3.30
C VAL A 11 -13.39 -2.66 4.22
N VAL A 12 -13.32 -1.43 4.74
CA VAL A 12 -12.26 -1.01 5.67
C VAL A 12 -12.31 -1.80 6.98
N LEU A 13 -13.51 -2.05 7.51
CA LEU A 13 -13.71 -2.81 8.76
C LEU A 13 -13.34 -4.29 8.59
N THR A 14 -13.67 -4.90 7.45
CA THR A 14 -13.35 -6.32 7.18
C THR A 14 -11.89 -6.55 6.82
N ALA A 15 -11.17 -5.53 6.36
CA ALA A 15 -9.73 -5.64 6.07
C ALA A 15 -8.90 -6.03 7.30
N GLN A 16 -9.39 -5.74 8.51
CA GLN A 16 -8.73 -6.07 9.78
C GLN A 16 -8.85 -7.55 10.16
N ILE A 17 -9.74 -8.32 9.52
CA ILE A 17 -9.98 -9.74 9.85
C ILE A 17 -8.91 -10.65 9.20
N ALA A 18 -8.01 -10.09 8.38
CA ALA A 18 -6.90 -10.81 7.76
C ALA A 18 -5.71 -11.04 8.72
N THR A 19 -5.94 -11.19 10.02
CA THR A 19 -4.91 -11.54 11.00
C THR A 19 -4.49 -13.00 10.85
N ALA A 20 -3.19 -13.26 10.85
CA ALA A 20 -2.66 -14.62 10.81
C ALA A 20 -3.17 -15.43 12.02
N CYS A 21 -3.46 -16.71 11.82
CA CYS A 21 -3.75 -17.62 12.92
C CYS A 21 -2.53 -17.71 13.88
N PRO A 22 -2.69 -18.02 15.19
CA PRO A 22 -1.54 -18.06 16.12
C PRO A 22 -0.40 -18.98 15.69
N VAL A 23 -0.72 -20.07 14.97
CA VAL A 23 0.28 -20.98 14.40
C VAL A 23 1.00 -20.32 13.23
N CYS A 24 0.24 -19.69 12.33
CA CYS A 24 0.71 -18.98 11.15
C CYS A 24 1.63 -17.81 11.55
N GLU A 25 1.28 -17.09 12.61
CA GLU A 25 2.06 -15.99 13.15
C GLU A 25 3.40 -16.46 13.72
N LYS A 26 3.44 -17.57 14.47
CA LYS A 26 4.68 -18.15 15.00
C LYS A 26 5.66 -18.64 13.93
N GLN A 27 5.16 -18.93 12.73
CA GLN A 27 5.98 -19.34 11.59
C GLN A 27 6.54 -18.17 10.78
N GLN A 28 6.10 -16.94 11.06
CA GLN A 28 6.65 -15.74 10.41
C GLN A 28 8.04 -15.41 10.96
N PRO A 29 8.90 -14.75 10.18
CA PRO A 29 10.17 -14.25 10.67
C PRO A 29 9.98 -13.26 11.81
N LYS A 30 10.82 -13.33 12.84
CA LYS A 30 10.72 -12.48 14.05
C LYS A 30 10.61 -10.98 13.75
N ILE A 31 11.25 -10.50 12.69
CA ILE A 31 11.29 -9.09 12.32
C ILE A 31 9.95 -8.60 11.75
N THR A 32 9.20 -9.50 11.09
CA THR A 32 7.93 -9.18 10.40
C THR A 32 6.74 -9.94 10.96
N GLN A 33 6.92 -10.57 12.12
CA GLN A 33 5.89 -11.34 12.80
C GLN A 33 4.71 -10.45 13.19
N GLY A 34 3.50 -10.88 12.85
CA GLY A 34 2.27 -10.12 13.04
C GLY A 34 2.00 -9.05 11.97
N LEU A 35 2.96 -8.77 11.09
CA LEU A 35 2.83 -7.77 10.01
C LEU A 35 2.54 -8.38 8.64
N THR A 36 3.12 -9.56 8.36
CA THR A 36 3.06 -10.19 7.03
C THR A 36 2.25 -11.48 7.09
N HIS A 37 1.35 -11.72 6.13
CA HIS A 37 0.75 -13.04 5.97
C HIS A 37 1.73 -14.04 5.31
N GLY A 38 1.59 -15.33 5.62
CA GLY A 38 2.35 -16.40 4.96
C GLY A 38 3.78 -16.61 5.48
N ALA A 39 4.50 -17.53 4.83
CA ALA A 39 5.90 -17.79 5.14
C ALA A 39 6.76 -16.61 4.70
N GLY A 40 7.70 -16.21 5.57
CA GLY A 40 8.62 -15.14 5.24
C GLY A 40 9.81 -15.58 4.38
N PRO A 41 10.83 -14.73 4.25
CA PRO A 41 11.98 -14.96 3.39
C PRO A 41 12.74 -16.21 3.84
N GLN A 42 13.09 -17.09 2.90
CA GLN A 42 13.70 -18.39 3.17
C GLN A 42 15.23 -18.31 3.21
N SER A 43 15.80 -17.31 2.55
CA SER A 43 17.25 -17.08 2.49
C SER A 43 17.64 -15.64 2.84
N ASN A 44 18.93 -15.41 3.13
CA ASN A 44 19.45 -14.05 3.34
C ASN A 44 19.37 -13.19 2.06
N TRP A 45 19.41 -13.80 0.88
CA TRP A 45 19.26 -13.09 -0.39
C TRP A 45 17.85 -12.54 -0.57
N ASP A 46 16.84 -13.28 -0.11
CA ASP A 46 15.44 -12.86 -0.17
C ASP A 46 15.24 -11.57 0.63
N TRP A 47 15.92 -11.42 1.77
CA TRP A 47 15.89 -10.19 2.58
C TRP A 47 16.50 -8.99 1.86
N ILE A 48 17.56 -9.19 1.08
CA ILE A 48 18.17 -8.12 0.26
C ILE A 48 17.18 -7.67 -0.82
N ILE A 49 16.54 -8.62 -1.50
CA ILE A 49 15.52 -8.33 -2.53
C ILE A 49 14.37 -7.52 -1.93
N ILE A 50 13.87 -7.94 -0.76
CA ILE A 50 12.77 -7.24 -0.07
C ILE A 50 13.17 -5.82 0.31
N ALA A 51 14.40 -5.61 0.80
CA ALA A 51 14.89 -4.27 1.14
C ALA A 51 14.92 -3.35 -0.10
N ILE A 52 15.40 -3.87 -1.24
CA ILE A 52 15.46 -3.11 -2.50
C ILE A 52 14.05 -2.78 -3.00
N ILE A 53 13.14 -3.76 -3.02
CA ILE A 53 11.76 -3.55 -3.48
C ILE A 53 11.04 -2.57 -2.54
N MET A 54 11.20 -2.70 -1.22
CA MET A 54 10.63 -1.76 -0.25
C MET A 54 11.07 -0.32 -0.55
N LEU A 55 12.37 -0.11 -0.81
CA LEU A 55 12.89 1.21 -1.15
C LEU A 55 12.25 1.75 -2.44
N ILE A 56 12.18 0.94 -3.50
CA ILE A 56 11.57 1.33 -4.78
C ILE A 56 10.09 1.65 -4.59
N THR A 57 9.35 0.85 -3.81
CA THR A 57 7.92 1.06 -3.52
C THR A 57 7.69 2.36 -2.75
N VAL A 58 8.50 2.67 -1.73
CA VAL A 58 8.39 3.93 -1.00
C VAL A 58 8.69 5.11 -1.91
N LEU A 59 9.74 5.04 -2.74
CA LEU A 59 10.06 6.10 -3.69
C LEU A 59 8.93 6.31 -4.71
N THR A 60 8.41 5.23 -5.28
CA THR A 60 7.29 5.31 -6.23
C THR A 60 6.02 5.84 -5.59
N LEU A 61 5.73 5.49 -4.33
CA LEU A 61 4.61 6.07 -3.58
C LEU A 61 4.80 7.58 -3.38
N ILE A 62 5.99 8.02 -2.95
CA ILE A 62 6.30 9.45 -2.77
C ILE A 62 6.11 10.20 -4.10
N TYR A 63 6.64 9.68 -5.21
CA TYR A 63 6.50 10.31 -6.52
C TYR A 63 5.04 10.29 -7.02
N SER A 64 4.31 9.20 -6.78
CA SER A 64 2.90 9.11 -7.12
C SER A 64 2.10 10.21 -6.42
N ILE A 65 2.27 10.36 -5.10
CA ILE A 65 1.64 11.42 -4.31
C ILE A 65 2.09 12.80 -4.81
N LYS A 66 3.40 13.01 -4.99
CA LYS A 66 3.97 14.29 -5.49
C LYS A 66 3.32 14.70 -6.81
N TYR A 67 3.19 13.79 -7.77
CA TYR A 67 2.63 14.10 -9.08
C TYR A 67 1.10 14.18 -9.08
N LEU A 68 0.42 13.56 -8.11
CA LEU A 68 -1.01 13.79 -7.89
C LEU A 68 -1.28 15.18 -7.31
N LEU A 69 -0.53 15.59 -6.28
CA LEU A 69 -0.72 16.88 -5.62
C LEU A 69 -0.16 18.07 -6.43
N LYS A 70 1.02 17.90 -7.02
CA LYS A 70 1.71 18.94 -7.80
C LYS A 70 2.34 18.32 -9.05
N PRO A 71 1.53 18.04 -10.10
CA PRO A 71 2.00 17.41 -11.33
C PRO A 71 3.06 18.23 -12.07
N GLY A 72 3.15 19.54 -11.84
CA GLY A 72 4.03 20.43 -12.61
C GLY A 72 3.59 20.62 -14.07
N GLU A 73 2.41 20.10 -14.43
CA GLU A 73 1.80 20.24 -15.74
C GLU A 73 1.38 21.69 -15.97
N LYS A 74 1.81 22.26 -17.11
CA LYS A 74 1.56 23.65 -17.50
C LYS A 74 0.56 23.75 -18.65
N ASN A 75 0.24 22.64 -19.31
CA ASN A 75 -0.74 22.61 -20.39
C ASN A 75 -2.15 22.77 -19.82
N GLU A 76 -2.81 23.85 -20.20
CA GLU A 76 -4.18 24.20 -19.78
C GLU A 76 -5.21 23.17 -20.27
N ASN A 77 -4.94 22.48 -21.38
CA ASN A 77 -5.85 21.47 -21.95
C ASN A 77 -5.62 20.04 -21.41
N HIS A 78 -4.80 19.88 -20.36
CA HIS A 78 -4.53 18.56 -19.80
C HIS A 78 -5.70 18.06 -18.93
N ILE A 79 -6.03 16.75 -19.00
CA ILE A 79 -7.15 16.13 -18.26
C ILE A 79 -7.11 16.33 -16.73
N LYS A 80 -5.96 16.65 -16.14
CA LYS A 80 -5.89 17.03 -14.72
C LYS A 80 -6.46 18.40 -14.43
N GLN A 81 -6.37 19.36 -15.36
CA GLN A 81 -6.94 20.69 -15.17
C GLN A 81 -8.47 20.66 -15.22
N SER A 82 -9.08 19.71 -15.93
CA SER A 82 -10.54 19.53 -15.91
C SER A 82 -11.09 18.97 -14.59
N ILE A 83 -10.25 18.37 -13.74
CA ILE A 83 -10.62 17.86 -12.41
C ILE A 83 -10.25 18.88 -11.32
N LEU A 84 -9.11 19.57 -11.46
CA LEU A 84 -8.55 20.45 -10.44
C LEU A 84 -8.92 21.94 -10.61
N SER A 85 -9.32 22.39 -11.80
CA SER A 85 -9.87 23.73 -11.99
C SER A 85 -11.38 23.70 -11.79
N ASN A 86 -11.83 24.40 -10.75
CA ASN A 86 -13.22 24.79 -10.52
C ASN A 86 -13.22 26.29 -10.23
#